data_AF-A0A9Q2P8B6-F1
#
_entry.id   AF-A0A9Q2P8B6-F1
#
_cell.length_a   1.000
_cell.length_b   1.000
_cell.length_c   1.000
_cell.angle_alpha   90.00
_cell.angle_beta   90.00
_cell.angle_gamma   90.00
#
_symmetry.space_group_name_H-M   'P 1'
#
loop_
_entity.id
_entity.type
_entity.pdbx_description
1 polymer ?
#
loop_
_entity_poly.entity_id
_entity_poly.type
_entity_poly.pdbx_seq_one_letter_code
_entity_poly.pdbx_strand_id
1 'polypeptide(L)' 'MSVFVGKAFRKWAGSESISDEDLCAAAKEAFDGNVEGNLGGYLFKKRVARKGGGKSGGFRTIIGFRKKKSDRIFFL' A
#
# COMPACT_ATOMS: atom_id res chain seq x y z
N MET A 1 -11.65 5.61 -5.63
CA MET A 1 -10.57 4.62 -5.40
C MET A 1 -10.96 3.76 -4.22
N SER A 2 -10.87 2.45 -4.37
CA SER A 2 -11.19 1.47 -3.34
C SER A 2 -9.93 0.71 -2.95
N VAL A 3 -9.67 0.66 -1.65
CA VAL A 3 -8.54 -0.06 -1.07
C VAL A 3 -9.05 -1.37 -0.50
N PHE A 4 -8.45 -2.47 -0.94
CA PHE A 4 -8.75 -3.82 -0.49
C PHE A 4 -7.56 -4.37 0.25
N VAL A 5 -7.83 -5.05 1.37
CA VAL A 5 -6.80 -5.57 2.25
C VAL A 5 -7.16 -7.00 2.61
N GLY A 6 -6.23 -7.94 2.39
CA GLY A 6 -6.42 -9.33 2.79
C GLY A 6 -6.47 -9.48 4.32
N LYS A 7 -7.09 -10.56 4.81
CA LYS A 7 -7.21 -10.81 6.26
C LYS A 7 -5.85 -10.91 6.96
N ALA A 8 -4.87 -11.58 6.34
CA ALA A 8 -3.52 -11.72 6.86
C ALA A 8 -2.81 -10.35 6.92
N PHE A 9 -2.87 -9.58 5.82
CA PHE A 9 -2.32 -8.24 5.78
C PHE A 9 -2.97 -7.33 6.83
N ARG A 10 -4.30 -7.38 7.01
CA ARG A 10 -4.98 -6.55 8.01
C ARG A 10 -4.56 -6.90 9.44
N LYS A 11 -4.36 -8.18 9.74
CA LYS A 11 -3.82 -8.61 11.04
C LYS A 11 -2.43 -8.03 11.29
N TRP A 12 -1.56 -8.08 10.30
CA TRP A 12 -0.21 -7.50 10.37
C TRP A 12 -0.24 -5.97 10.46
N ALA A 13 -1.05 -5.30 9.64
CA ALA A 13 -1.22 -3.84 9.68
C ALA A 13 -1.67 -3.37 11.07
N GLY A 14 -2.59 -4.12 11.70
CA GLY A 14 -3.02 -3.88 13.07
C GLY A 14 -1.90 -4.03 14.10
N SER A 15 -1.05 -5.06 14.00
CA SER A 15 0.08 -5.23 14.92
C SER A 15 1.13 -4.12 14.78
N GLU A 16 1.28 -3.58 13.57
CA GLU A 16 2.19 -2.49 13.27
C GLU A 16 1.58 -1.09 13.47
N SER A 17 0.34 -1.01 13.99
CA SER A 17 -0.39 0.25 14.21
C SER A 17 -0.55 1.11 12.94
N ILE A 18 -0.69 0.47 11.78
CA ILE A 18 -0.98 1.12 10.50
C ILE A 18 -2.48 1.35 10.41
N SER A 19 -2.90 2.61 10.25
CA SER A 19 -4.32 2.96 10.18
C SER A 19 -4.89 2.82 8.77
N ASP A 20 -6.21 2.89 8.64
CA ASP A 20 -6.86 2.89 7.32
C ASP A 20 -6.51 4.16 6.52
N GLU A 21 -6.29 5.28 7.21
CA GLU A 21 -5.82 6.52 6.61
C GLU A 21 -4.41 6.36 6.02
N ASP A 22 -3.49 5.68 6.72
CA ASP A 22 -2.14 5.41 6.22
C ASP A 22 -2.17 4.54 4.95
N LEU A 23 -3.02 3.51 4.93
CA LEU A 23 -3.20 2.65 3.76
C LEU A 23 -3.82 3.42 2.59
N CYS A 24 -4.80 4.28 2.86
CA CYS A 24 -5.44 5.11 1.84
C CYS A 24 -4.47 6.15 1.26
N ALA A 25 -3.63 6.76 2.10
CA ALA A 25 -2.58 7.68 1.65
C ALA A 25 -1.56 6.96 0.75
N ALA A 26 -1.05 5.80 1.18
CA ALA A 26 -0.13 5.00 0.37
C ALA A 26 -0.76 4.53 -0.95
N ALA A 27 -2.03 4.15 -0.93
CA ALA A 27 -2.79 3.78 -2.13
C ALA A 27 -2.94 4.96 -3.10
N LYS A 28 -3.22 6.16 -2.60
CA LYS A 28 -3.34 7.38 -3.42
C LYS A 28 -2.02 7.71 -4.12
N GLU A 29 -0.93 7.69 -3.37
CA GLU A 29 0.40 7.90 -3.95
C GLU A 29 0.72 6.88 -5.04
N ALA A 30 0.39 5.61 -4.81
CA ALA A 30 0.59 4.57 -5.81
C ALA A 30 -0.28 4.77 -7.06
N PHE A 31 -1.53 5.20 -6.88
CA PHE A 31 -2.43 5.55 -7.98
C PHE A 31 -1.87 6.68 -8.84
N ASP A 32 -1.24 7.66 -8.19
CA ASP A 32 -0.56 8.79 -8.83
C ASP A 32 0.81 8.41 -9.44
N GLY A 33 1.20 7.13 -9.34
CA GLY A 33 2.45 6.60 -9.91
C GLY A 33 3.66 6.74 -9.00
N ASN A 34 3.50 7.24 -7.78
CA ASN A 34 4.56 7.31 -6.79
C ASN A 34 4.70 5.96 -6.08
N VAL A 35 5.56 5.12 -6.63
CA VAL A 35 5.89 3.78 -6.13
C VAL A 35 7.40 3.59 -6.07
N GLU A 36 7.88 2.81 -5.11
CA GLU A 36 9.32 2.56 -4.93
C GLU A 36 9.87 1.54 -5.94
N GLY A 37 9.01 0.77 -6.60
CA GLY A 37 9.44 -0.14 -7.65
C GLY A 37 8.29 -0.86 -8.35
N ASN A 38 8.49 -1.18 -9.62
CA ASN A 38 7.58 -1.98 -10.43
C ASN A 38 8.06 -3.43 -10.46
N LEU A 39 7.18 -4.38 -10.11
CA LEU A 39 7.46 -5.82 -10.10
C LEU A 39 6.90 -6.55 -11.31
N GLY A 40 6.28 -5.84 -12.26
CA GLY A 40 5.56 -6.43 -13.38
C GLY A 40 4.18 -6.96 -12.99
N GLY A 41 3.38 -7.37 -13.98
CA GLY A 41 2.06 -7.98 -13.71
C GLY A 41 1.08 -7.13 -12.90
N TYR A 42 1.22 -5.80 -12.97
CA TYR A 42 0.45 -4.83 -12.17
C TYR A 42 0.73 -4.87 -10.66
N LEU A 43 1.90 -5.39 -10.26
CA LEU A 43 2.40 -5.39 -8.89
C LEU A 43 3.48 -4.32 -8.71
N PHE A 44 3.42 -3.62 -7.57
CA PHE A 44 4.34 -2.55 -7.23
C PHE A 44 4.77 -2.65 -5.78
N LYS A 45 6.01 -2.26 -5.50
CA LYS A 45 6.50 -2.05 -4.15
C LYS A 45 6.01 -0.69 -3.66
N LYS A 46 5.41 -0.66 -2.47
CA LYS A 46 4.97 0.56 -1.82
C LYS A 46 5.46 0.67 -0.38
N ARG A 47 5.98 1.82 0.05
CA ARG A 47 6.18 2.10 1.48
C ARG A 47 4.94 2.72 2.12
N VAL A 48 4.59 2.19 3.29
CA VAL A 48 3.61 2.79 4.22
C VAL A 48 4.36 3.38 5.40
N ALA A 49 4.04 4.62 5.77
CA ALA A 49 4.70 5.31 6.87
C ALA A 49 4.42 4.61 8.22
N ARG A 50 5.34 4.75 9.17
CA ARG A 50 5.14 4.28 10.55
C ARG A 50 4.46 5.37 11.35
N LYS A 51 3.58 4.98 12.26
CA LYS A 51 3.05 5.92 13.26
C LYS A 51 4.20 6.49 14.09
N GLY A 52 4.32 7.82 14.12
CA GLY A 52 5.39 8.53 14.84
C GLY A 52 6.78 8.46 14.18
N GLY A 53 6.89 7.95 12.94
CA GLY A 53 8.15 7.86 12.21
C GLY A 53 8.04 8.33 10.76
N GLY A 54 9.15 8.80 10.19
CA GLY A 54 9.21 9.20 8.78
C GLY A 54 9.12 8.02 7.80
N LYS A 55 8.84 8.32 6.52
CA LYS A 55 8.76 7.34 5.42
C LYS A 55 10.01 6.48 5.22
N SER A 56 11.19 7.01 5.59
CA SER A 56 12.48 6.34 5.46
C SER A 56 12.58 5.05 6.29
N GLY A 57 11.86 4.97 7.42
CA GLY A 57 11.71 3.77 8.24
C GLY A 57 10.42 2.97 8.01
N GLY A 58 9.63 3.32 6.98
CA GLY A 58 8.32 2.74 6.70
C GLY A 58 8.34 1.25 6.37
N PHE A 59 7.16 0.62 6.44
CA PHE A 59 6.99 -0.78 6.05
C PHE A 59 6.96 -0.93 4.54
N ARG A 60 7.62 -1.97 4.02
CA ARG A 60 7.56 -2.32 2.60
C ARG A 60 6.38 -3.24 2.39
N THR A 61 5.47 -2.84 1.53
CA THR A 61 4.25 -3.57 1.17
C THR A 61 4.26 -3.84 -0.32
N ILE A 62 3.53 -4.87 -0.74
CA ILE A 62 3.23 -5.10 -2.15
C ILE A 62 1.80 -4.64 -2.38
N ILE A 63 1.63 -3.85 -3.43
CA ILE A 63 0.32 -3.42 -3.88
C ILE A 63 0.08 -3.91 -5.30
N GLY A 64 -1.15 -4.35 -5.56
CA GLY A 64 -1.60 -4.81 -6.86
C GLY A 64 -2.73 -3.98 -7.41
N PHE A 65 -2.76 -3.84 -8.73
CA PHE A 65 -3.89 -3.28 -9.46
C PHE A 65 -4.54 -4.36 -10.31
N ARG A 66 -5.88 -4.33 -10.45
CA ARG A 66 -6.59 -5.28 -11.33
C ARG A 66 -6.23 -5.10 -12.81
N LYS A 67 -5.91 -3.87 -13.21
CA LYS A 67 -5.52 -3.45 -14.56
C LYS A 67 -4.70 -2.16 -14.48
N LYS A 68 -4.04 -1.76 -15.57
CA LYS A 68 -3.33 -0.48 -15.65
C LYS A 68 -4.27 0.68 -15.26
N LYS A 69 -3.87 1.50 -14.29
CA LYS A 69 -4.65 2.62 -13.73
C LYS A 69 -6.06 2.22 -13.24
N SER A 70 -6.19 1.06 -12.60
CA SER A 70 -7.45 0.72 -11.92
C SER A 70 -7.63 1.58 -10.67
N ASP A 71 -8.87 1.96 -10.40
CA ASP A 71 -9.29 2.60 -9.14
C ASP A 71 -9.37 1.61 -7.95
N ARG A 72 -9.04 0.33 -8.18
CA ARG A 72 -9.03 -0.73 -7.16
C ARG A 72 -7.59 -1.14 -6.89
N ILE A 73 -7.17 -0.97 -5.64
CA ILE A 73 -5.83 -1.26 -5.17
C ILE A 73 -5.92 -2.33 -4.09
N PHE A 74 -5.07 -3.34 -4.19
CA PHE A 74 -5.03 -4.46 -3.27
C PHE A 74 -3.70 -4.44 -2.52
N PHE A 75 -3.75 -4.39 -1.19
CA PHE A 75 -2.59 -4.67 -0.35
C PHE A 75 -2.48 -6.19 -0.15
N LEU A 76 -1.31 -6.73 -0.51
CA LEU A 76 -0.98 -8.15 -0.48
C LEU A 76 -0.08 -8.46 0.72
#